data_AF-A0A535G6J5-F1
#
_entry.id   AF-A0A535G6J5-F1
#
_cell.length_a   1.000
_cell.length_b   1.000
_cell.length_c   1.000
_cell.angle_alpha   90.00
_cell.angle_beta   90.00
_cell.angle_gamma   90.00
#
_symmetry.space_group_name_H-M   'P 1'
#
loop_
_entity.id
_entity.type
_entity.pdbx_description
1 polymer ?
#
loop_
_entity_poly.entity_id
_entity_poly.type
_entity_poly.pdbx_seq_one_letter_code
_entity_poly.pdbx_strand_id
1 'polypeptide(L)'
;MPLAERPLIDRWLLSSLERLVRDCRASLDQYDAQTAALRMESFWDDLSTWYVRRNRARFWKTASRRDSLAAYQTLYEALTTLARLFAPMMPFVAESLYQNLVRHAVRGAASSVHLTPYPEVRPERIDDDLERRMRAATKLIAVFDPNDRDRGALDGEGELASIIRDELNVKAFEVRDDAKGLVRETVKPELKALGPKLGKDLPRVRQALADGRFTTREGNTVVEGFTLSPAEVLVSHEGTAGHAVGRDAGAIAALVTDTTPDLEAEGLARELAHHINTMRREAGFDIADRIALRYEGALGQTIERFADFLQ
;
A
#
# COMPACT_ATOMS: atom_id res chain seq x y z
N MET A 1 5.46 -23.26 11.58
CA MET A 1 5.61 -23.57 10.15
C MET A 1 6.91 -22.92 9.66
N PRO A 2 7.72 -23.64 8.86
CA PRO A 2 8.94 -23.11 8.28
C PRO A 2 8.69 -21.81 7.50
N LEU A 3 9.67 -20.90 7.48
CA LEU A 3 9.54 -19.60 6.79
C LEU A 3 9.22 -19.78 5.30
N ALA A 4 9.87 -20.74 4.64
CA ALA A 4 9.70 -21.02 3.21
C ALA A 4 8.28 -21.47 2.84
N GLU A 5 7.51 -22.00 3.78
CA GLU A 5 6.12 -22.45 3.57
C GLU A 5 5.10 -21.36 3.89
N ARG A 6 5.54 -20.20 4.41
CA ARG A 6 4.62 -19.08 4.71
C ARG A 6 4.29 -18.32 3.42
N PRO A 7 3.04 -17.79 3.31
CA PRO A 7 2.67 -16.86 2.26
C PRO A 7 3.69 -15.75 2.04
N LEU A 8 3.75 -15.20 0.83
CA LEU A 8 4.74 -14.20 0.43
C LEU A 8 4.68 -12.95 1.32
N ILE A 9 3.50 -12.52 1.75
CA ILE A 9 3.33 -11.39 2.66
C ILE A 9 3.95 -11.63 4.06
N ASP A 10 3.92 -12.88 4.54
CA ASP A 10 4.53 -13.25 5.82
C ASP A 10 6.05 -13.27 5.70
N ARG A 11 6.56 -13.82 4.59
CA ARG A 11 8.00 -13.87 4.29
C ARG A 11 8.57 -12.46 4.15
N TRP A 12 7.86 -11.58 3.46
CA TRP A 12 8.23 -10.18 3.32
C TRP A 12 8.31 -9.48 4.67
N LEU A 13 7.27 -9.58 5.51
CA LEU A 13 7.27 -8.89 6.80
C LEU A 13 8.45 -9.34 7.67
N LEU A 14 8.77 -10.64 7.63
CA LEU A 14 9.90 -11.19 8.38
C LEU A 14 11.25 -10.80 7.78
N SER A 15 11.36 -10.65 6.46
CA SER A 15 12.55 -10.06 5.82
C SER A 15 12.75 -8.61 6.29
N SER A 16 11.69 -7.80 6.22
CA SER A 16 11.70 -6.41 6.69
C SER A 16 12.05 -6.30 8.18
N LEU A 17 11.61 -7.26 9.01
CA LEU A 17 11.94 -7.32 10.43
C LEU A 17 13.44 -7.58 10.65
N GLU A 18 14.05 -8.47 9.88
CA GLU A 18 15.50 -8.75 9.97
C GLU A 18 16.32 -7.55 9.50
N ARG A 19 15.85 -6.84 8.48
CA ARG A 19 16.42 -5.55 8.08
C ARG A 19 16.32 -4.52 9.21
N LEU A 20 15.15 -4.42 9.85
CA LEU A 20 14.96 -3.52 11.00
C LEU A 20 15.95 -3.85 12.12
N VAL A 21 16.11 -5.12 12.49
CA VAL A 21 17.06 -5.56 13.52
C VAL A 21 18.48 -5.10 13.18
N ARG A 22 18.91 -5.34 11.94
CA ARG A 22 20.23 -4.90 11.45
C ARG A 22 20.41 -3.38 11.57
N ASP A 23 19.45 -2.62 11.06
CA ASP A 23 19.55 -1.16 10.96
C ASP A 23 19.46 -0.50 12.35
N CYS A 24 18.61 -1.01 13.24
CA CYS A 24 18.54 -0.56 14.64
C CYS A 24 19.84 -0.83 15.39
N ARG A 25 20.41 -2.03 15.25
CA ARG A 25 21.68 -2.38 15.91
C ARG A 25 22.82 -1.47 15.44
N ALA A 26 22.97 -1.31 14.12
CA ALA A 26 23.99 -0.45 13.54
C ALA A 26 23.85 1.02 13.98
N SER A 27 22.61 1.51 14.14
CA SER A 27 22.34 2.87 14.61
C SER A 27 22.67 3.03 16.10
N LEU A 28 22.24 2.08 16.94
CA LEU A 28 22.51 2.13 18.39
C LEU A 28 23.99 1.93 18.74
N ASP A 29 24.74 1.12 17.97
CA ASP A 29 26.19 0.99 18.11
C ASP A 29 26.93 2.32 17.83
N GLN A 30 26.30 3.22 17.07
CA GLN A 30 26.79 4.56 16.75
C GLN A 30 26.17 5.65 17.63
N TYR A 31 25.43 5.28 18.67
CA TYR A 31 24.67 6.20 19.54
C TYR A 31 23.59 7.03 18.81
N ASP A 32 23.14 6.58 17.64
CA ASP A 32 22.07 7.21 16.87
C ASP A 32 20.70 6.58 17.21
N ALA A 33 20.17 6.96 18.37
CA ALA A 33 18.85 6.52 18.80
C ALA A 33 17.71 7.09 17.93
N GLN A 34 17.92 8.25 17.29
CA GLN A 34 16.90 8.89 16.46
C GLN A 34 16.64 8.09 15.19
N THR A 35 17.68 7.70 14.47
CA THR A 35 17.53 6.86 13.28
C THR A 35 16.91 5.52 13.63
N ALA A 36 17.33 4.89 14.73
CA ALA A 36 16.73 3.65 15.20
C ALA A 36 15.21 3.81 15.44
N ALA A 37 14.79 4.88 16.11
CA ALA A 37 13.38 5.18 16.36
C ALA A 37 12.57 5.37 15.08
N LEU A 38 13.08 6.15 14.12
CA LEU A 38 12.42 6.36 12.83
C LEU A 38 12.29 5.07 12.01
N ARG A 39 13.30 4.19 12.05
CA ARG A 39 13.24 2.88 11.40
C ARG A 39 12.17 1.99 12.03
N MET A 40 12.09 1.99 13.36
CA MET A 40 11.07 1.27 14.12
C MET A 40 9.66 1.77 13.83
N GLU A 41 9.46 3.10 13.74
CA GLU A 41 8.20 3.72 13.35
C GLU A 41 7.77 3.27 11.94
N SER A 42 8.68 3.37 10.96
CA SER A 42 8.39 2.93 9.58
C SER A 42 7.99 1.46 9.50
N PHE A 43 8.65 0.57 10.26
CA PHE A 43 8.25 -0.84 10.29
C PHE A 43 6.91 -1.05 11.02
N TRP A 44 6.63 -0.25 12.06
CA TRP A 44 5.35 -0.32 12.75
C TRP A 44 4.18 0.01 11.80
N ASP A 45 4.36 0.98 10.91
CA ASP A 45 3.37 1.30 9.87
C ASP A 45 3.18 0.13 8.89
N ASP A 46 4.28 -0.48 8.42
CA ASP A 46 4.24 -1.69 7.59
C ASP A 46 3.51 -2.85 8.28
N LEU A 47 3.74 -3.04 9.57
CA LEU A 47 3.09 -4.09 10.36
C LEU A 47 1.59 -3.80 10.55
N SER A 48 1.23 -2.60 10.96
CA SER A 48 -0.13 -2.27 11.39
C SER A 48 -1.04 -1.92 10.23
N THR A 49 -0.62 -0.97 9.39
CA THR A 49 -1.41 -0.40 8.29
C THR A 49 -1.44 -1.33 7.10
N TRP A 50 -0.36 -2.09 6.87
CA TRP A 50 -0.27 -2.96 5.70
C TRP A 50 -0.48 -4.42 6.06
N TYR A 51 0.38 -5.02 6.87
CA TYR A 51 0.30 -6.45 7.16
C TYR A 51 -0.98 -6.84 7.92
N VAL A 52 -1.26 -6.25 9.09
CA VAL A 52 -2.42 -6.63 9.91
C VAL A 52 -3.74 -6.33 9.19
N ARG A 53 -3.87 -5.13 8.61
CA ARG A 53 -5.09 -4.73 7.88
C ARG A 53 -5.41 -5.72 6.76
N ARG A 54 -4.41 -6.08 5.95
CA ARG A 54 -4.57 -6.95 4.80
C ARG A 54 -4.82 -8.41 5.18
N ASN A 55 -4.18 -8.87 6.25
CA ASN A 55 -4.30 -10.24 6.70
C ASN A 55 -5.44 -10.44 7.71
N ARG A 56 -6.34 -9.46 7.88
CA ARG A 56 -7.45 -9.53 8.85
C ARG A 56 -8.27 -10.81 8.70
N ALA A 57 -8.64 -11.18 7.47
CA ALA A 57 -9.38 -12.41 7.15
C ALA A 57 -8.69 -13.68 7.70
N ARG A 58 -7.37 -13.71 7.70
CA ARG A 58 -6.56 -14.85 8.15
C ARG A 58 -6.60 -15.05 9.67
N PHE A 59 -7.00 -14.02 10.42
CA PHE A 59 -7.23 -14.07 11.88
C PHE A 59 -8.67 -14.43 12.26
N TRP A 60 -9.58 -14.59 11.29
CA TRP A 60 -10.98 -14.99 11.53
C TRP A 60 -11.20 -16.48 11.28
N LYS A 61 -12.32 -17.02 11.80
CA LYS A 61 -12.66 -18.46 11.75
C LYS A 61 -12.86 -19.04 10.35
N THR A 62 -12.98 -18.20 9.32
CA THR A 62 -13.19 -18.58 7.93
C THR A 62 -11.91 -19.02 7.22
N ALA A 63 -10.73 -18.69 7.75
CA ALA A 63 -9.47 -19.06 7.15
C ALA A 63 -9.08 -20.52 7.45
N SER A 64 -8.28 -21.11 6.55
CA SER A 64 -7.75 -22.46 6.78
C SER A 64 -6.83 -22.44 8.01
N ARG A 65 -6.85 -23.53 8.81
CA ARG A 65 -6.04 -23.62 10.04
C ARG A 65 -4.54 -23.38 9.78
N ARG A 66 -4.02 -23.83 8.63
CA ARG A 66 -2.61 -23.64 8.26
C ARG A 66 -2.29 -22.18 7.98
N ASP A 67 -3.19 -21.49 7.28
CA ASP A 67 -2.99 -20.09 6.92
C ASP A 67 -3.12 -19.16 8.13
N SER A 68 -4.13 -19.38 8.99
CA SER A 68 -4.23 -18.68 10.28
C SER A 68 -3.00 -18.90 11.14
N LEU A 69 -2.49 -20.13 11.21
CA LEU A 69 -1.28 -20.43 11.96
C LEU A 69 -0.07 -19.64 11.45
N ALA A 70 0.09 -19.52 10.13
CA ALA A 70 1.15 -18.73 9.52
C ALA A 70 1.06 -17.25 9.93
N ALA A 71 -0.13 -16.66 9.81
CA ALA A 71 -0.40 -15.28 10.17
C ALA A 71 -0.11 -15.00 11.66
N TYR A 72 -0.58 -15.86 12.56
CA TYR A 72 -0.33 -15.73 14.00
C TYR A 72 1.15 -15.89 14.35
N GLN A 73 1.86 -16.85 13.75
CA GLN A 73 3.29 -17.04 14.01
C GLN A 73 4.12 -15.85 13.55
N THR A 74 3.80 -15.29 12.38
CA THR A 74 4.46 -14.12 11.84
C THR A 74 4.21 -12.88 12.72
N LEU A 75 2.95 -12.64 13.09
CA LEU A 75 2.60 -11.51 13.95
C LEU A 75 3.25 -11.64 15.35
N TYR A 76 3.24 -12.84 15.91
CA TYR A 76 3.91 -13.12 17.19
C TYR A 76 5.42 -12.85 17.12
N GLU A 77 6.09 -13.34 16.08
CA GLU A 77 7.53 -13.12 15.90
C GLU A 77 7.86 -11.63 15.71
N ALA A 78 7.05 -10.88 14.96
CA ALA A 78 7.22 -9.45 14.78
C ALA A 78 7.04 -8.68 16.09
N LEU A 79 5.94 -8.89 16.81
CA LEU A 79 5.63 -8.16 18.06
C LEU A 79 6.63 -8.48 19.17
N THR A 80 7.05 -9.74 19.32
CA THR A 80 8.04 -10.12 20.34
C THR A 80 9.45 -9.64 20.02
N THR A 81 9.78 -9.46 18.75
CA THR A 81 11.04 -8.82 18.33
C THR A 81 10.98 -7.31 18.53
N LEU A 82 9.89 -6.66 18.16
CA LEU A 82 9.66 -5.23 18.43
C LEU A 82 9.72 -4.91 19.92
N ALA A 83 9.13 -5.73 20.79
CA ALA A 83 9.23 -5.53 22.24
C ALA A 83 10.70 -5.46 22.71
N ARG A 84 11.58 -6.29 22.15
CA ARG A 84 13.02 -6.27 22.47
C ARG A 84 13.74 -5.07 21.83
N LEU A 85 13.38 -4.68 20.61
CA LEU A 85 13.94 -3.50 19.95
C LEU A 85 13.53 -2.19 20.66
N PHE A 86 12.30 -2.13 21.17
CA PHE A 86 11.75 -0.99 21.91
C PHE A 86 12.36 -0.84 23.31
N ALA A 87 12.80 -1.94 23.93
CA ALA A 87 13.22 -1.96 25.33
C ALA A 87 14.22 -0.86 25.74
N PRO A 88 15.24 -0.49 24.94
CA PRO A 88 16.17 0.58 25.29
C PRO A 88 15.57 2.00 25.29
N MET A 89 14.46 2.24 24.58
CA MET A 89 13.89 3.58 24.37
C MET A 89 12.49 3.75 24.97
N MET A 90 11.69 2.68 24.99
CA MET A 90 10.30 2.66 25.48
C MET A 90 10.12 1.51 26.49
N PRO A 91 10.83 1.55 27.63
CA PRO A 91 10.95 0.41 28.54
C PRO A 91 9.61 -0.11 29.06
N PHE A 92 8.70 0.78 29.47
CA PHE A 92 7.40 0.37 30.01
C PHE A 92 6.47 -0.25 28.97
N VAL A 93 6.48 0.26 27.73
CA VAL A 93 5.68 -0.29 26.62
C VAL A 93 6.23 -1.64 26.21
N ALA A 94 7.55 -1.73 26.05
CA ALA A 94 8.26 -2.97 25.77
C ALA A 94 7.98 -4.05 26.82
N GLU A 95 8.05 -3.68 28.10
CA GLU A 95 7.78 -4.58 29.22
C GLU A 95 6.32 -5.05 29.20
N SER A 96 5.36 -4.14 29.03
CA SER A 96 3.94 -4.49 28.94
C SER A 96 3.65 -5.47 27.80
N LEU A 97 4.22 -5.24 26.61
CA LEU A 97 4.10 -6.16 25.47
C LEU A 97 4.72 -7.52 25.78
N TYR A 98 5.93 -7.54 26.34
CA TYR A 98 6.65 -8.78 26.65
C TYR A 98 5.94 -9.62 27.71
N GLN A 99 5.41 -8.99 28.78
CA GLN A 99 4.66 -9.70 29.81
C GLN A 99 3.43 -10.39 29.23
N ASN A 100 2.64 -9.67 28.43
CA ASN A 100 1.43 -10.19 27.82
C ASN A 100 1.69 -11.29 26.78
N LEU A 101 2.70 -11.11 25.93
CA LEU A 101 2.93 -11.99 24.78
C LEU A 101 3.88 -13.16 25.08
N VAL A 102 4.91 -12.94 25.91
CA VAL A 102 5.99 -13.92 26.11
C VAL A 102 5.90 -14.56 27.48
N ARG A 103 5.85 -13.75 28.55
CA ARG A 103 5.99 -14.27 29.92
C ARG A 103 4.93 -15.31 30.27
N HIS A 104 3.68 -15.07 29.88
CA HIS A 104 2.58 -16.00 30.15
C HIS A 104 2.54 -17.19 29.19
N ALA A 105 3.06 -17.04 27.96
CA ALA A 105 2.94 -18.04 26.91
C ALA A 105 4.12 -19.02 26.85
N VAL A 106 5.32 -18.59 27.26
CA VAL A 106 6.57 -19.36 27.09
C VAL A 106 7.15 -19.75 28.44
N ARG A 107 7.09 -21.05 28.74
CA ARG A 107 7.68 -21.60 29.97
C ARG A 107 9.19 -21.37 29.98
N GLY A 108 9.71 -20.81 31.07
CA GLY A 108 11.13 -20.54 31.24
C GLY A 108 11.62 -19.24 30.60
N ALA A 109 10.74 -18.41 30.02
CA ALA A 109 11.09 -17.09 29.54
C ALA A 109 11.63 -16.20 30.68
N ALA A 110 12.54 -15.27 30.36
CA ALA A 110 13.06 -14.31 31.33
C ALA A 110 11.92 -13.51 31.99
N SER A 111 12.13 -13.04 33.21
CA SER A 111 11.08 -12.36 33.97
C SER A 111 10.73 -10.96 33.46
N SER A 112 11.59 -10.36 32.64
CA SER A 112 11.41 -9.03 32.02
C SER A 112 12.10 -9.00 30.66
N VAL A 113 11.62 -8.14 29.76
CA VAL A 113 12.26 -7.93 28.45
C VAL A 113 13.69 -7.42 28.60
N HIS A 114 13.97 -6.66 29.66
CA HIS A 114 15.27 -6.09 29.97
C HIS A 114 16.32 -7.13 30.40
N LEU A 115 15.90 -8.38 30.64
CA LEU A 115 16.77 -9.51 30.93
C LEU A 115 16.91 -10.46 29.73
N THR A 116 16.46 -10.04 28.55
CA THR A 116 16.60 -10.80 27.31
C THR A 116 17.78 -10.27 26.48
N PRO A 117 18.44 -11.14 25.68
CA PRO A 117 19.42 -10.67 24.70
C PRO A 117 18.78 -9.71 23.70
N TYR A 118 19.53 -8.68 23.32
CA TYR A 118 19.14 -7.82 22.21
C TYR A 118 19.05 -8.64 20.91
N PRO A 119 18.09 -8.37 20.00
CA PRO A 119 17.92 -9.18 18.79
C PRO A 119 19.18 -9.21 17.91
N GLU A 120 19.48 -10.40 17.36
CA GLU A 120 20.54 -10.64 16.40
C GLU A 120 19.95 -10.78 14.99
N VAL A 121 20.64 -10.23 13.99
CA VAL A 121 20.23 -10.33 12.59
C VAL A 121 20.45 -11.77 12.08
N ARG A 122 19.50 -12.27 11.29
CA ARG A 122 19.61 -13.51 10.51
C ARG A 122 19.70 -13.17 9.02
N PRO A 123 20.90 -12.98 8.46
CA PRO A 123 21.08 -12.52 7.08
C PRO A 123 20.38 -13.42 6.05
N GLU A 124 20.30 -14.72 6.30
CA GLU A 124 19.66 -15.71 5.45
C GLU A 124 18.14 -15.53 5.29
N ARG A 125 17.51 -14.69 6.14
CA ARG A 125 16.09 -14.37 6.09
C ARG A 125 15.80 -13.04 5.39
N ILE A 126 16.83 -12.29 4.99
CA ILE A 126 16.71 -11.05 4.23
C ILE A 126 16.60 -11.40 2.74
N ASP A 127 15.51 -10.98 2.12
CA ASP A 127 15.22 -11.14 0.70
C ASP A 127 15.05 -9.75 0.06
N ASP A 128 16.18 -9.19 -0.40
CA ASP A 128 16.24 -7.86 -1.04
C ASP A 128 15.32 -7.75 -2.27
N ASP A 129 15.18 -8.84 -3.02
CA ASP A 129 14.35 -8.86 -4.22
C ASP A 129 12.86 -8.88 -3.88
N LEU A 130 12.45 -9.69 -2.90
CA LEU A 130 11.09 -9.67 -2.37
C LEU A 130 10.73 -8.31 -1.78
N GLU A 131 11.60 -7.71 -0.97
CA GLU A 131 11.34 -6.39 -0.38
C GLU A 131 11.26 -5.29 -1.43
N ARG A 132 12.05 -5.36 -2.51
CA ARG A 132 11.95 -4.43 -3.64
C ARG A 132 10.60 -4.58 -4.35
N ARG A 133 10.24 -5.82 -4.70
CA ARG A 133 8.95 -6.15 -5.33
C ARG A 133 7.75 -5.73 -4.47
N MET A 134 7.83 -5.95 -3.16
CA MET A 134 6.77 -5.55 -2.23
C MET A 134 6.71 -4.05 -2.04
N ARG A 135 7.83 -3.33 -1.96
CA ARG A 135 7.83 -1.86 -1.97
C ARG A 135 7.25 -1.29 -3.26
N ALA A 136 7.53 -1.89 -4.41
CA ALA A 136 6.87 -1.52 -5.66
C ALA A 136 5.36 -1.75 -5.58
N ALA A 137 4.90 -2.87 -5.02
CA ALA A 137 3.47 -3.12 -4.82
C ALA A 137 2.80 -2.17 -3.81
N THR A 138 3.49 -1.77 -2.74
CA THR A 138 2.97 -0.80 -1.75
C THR A 138 2.98 0.64 -2.29
N LYS A 139 3.89 0.96 -3.23
CA LYS A 139 4.04 2.31 -3.79
C LYS A 139 3.36 2.51 -5.14
N LEU A 140 2.99 1.44 -5.85
CA LEU A 140 2.70 1.57 -7.28
C LEU A 140 1.64 0.59 -7.80
N ILE A 141 0.56 1.20 -8.27
CA ILE A 141 -0.19 0.77 -9.45
C ILE A 141 0.65 1.26 -10.65
N ALA A 142 1.40 0.41 -11.38
CA ALA A 142 2.43 0.87 -12.32
C ALA A 142 2.23 0.49 -13.80
N VAL A 143 2.28 1.51 -14.66
CA VAL A 143 2.83 1.48 -16.02
C VAL A 143 4.27 1.99 -15.92
N PHE A 144 5.24 1.17 -16.33
CA PHE A 144 6.67 1.46 -16.19
C PHE A 144 7.23 2.22 -17.41
N ASP A 145 8.17 3.14 -17.18
CA ASP A 145 8.97 3.74 -18.25
C ASP A 145 9.94 2.69 -18.84
N PRO A 146 10.22 2.71 -20.16
CA PRO A 146 11.17 1.79 -20.79
C PRO A 146 12.57 1.71 -20.15
N ASN A 147 13.01 2.72 -19.38
CA ASN A 147 14.31 2.77 -18.69
C ASN A 147 14.28 2.49 -17.17
N ASP A 148 13.13 2.10 -16.60
CA ASP A 148 13.01 1.86 -15.15
C ASP A 148 13.74 0.56 -14.72
N ARG A 149 14.48 0.62 -13.60
CA ARG A 149 15.19 -0.54 -13.01
C ARG A 149 14.24 -1.56 -12.40
N ASP A 150 13.01 -1.16 -12.10
CA ASP A 150 11.97 -2.03 -11.55
C ASP A 150 11.13 -2.72 -12.64
N ARG A 151 11.49 -2.52 -13.92
CA ARG A 151 10.85 -3.16 -15.09
C ARG A 151 10.96 -4.70 -14.98
N GLY A 152 9.84 -5.36 -14.68
CA GLY A 152 9.75 -6.82 -14.48
C GLY A 152 9.54 -7.26 -13.02
N ALA A 153 9.48 -6.33 -12.07
CA ALA A 153 9.14 -6.63 -10.67
C ALA A 153 7.67 -7.03 -10.48
N LEU A 154 6.80 -6.62 -11.40
CA LEU A 154 5.37 -6.94 -11.43
C LEU A 154 5.08 -7.75 -12.70
N ASP A 155 4.50 -8.93 -12.52
CA ASP A 155 4.15 -9.88 -13.59
C ASP A 155 2.69 -9.77 -14.05
N GLY A 156 1.89 -8.88 -13.43
CA GLY A 156 0.44 -8.76 -13.67
C GLY A 156 -0.37 -9.96 -13.16
N GLU A 157 0.26 -11.13 -13.10
CA GLU A 157 -0.28 -12.41 -12.66
C GLU A 157 0.63 -13.03 -11.59
N GLY A 158 0.12 -13.18 -10.36
CA GLY A 158 0.91 -13.74 -9.27
C GLY A 158 0.41 -13.33 -7.90
N GLU A 159 1.10 -13.78 -6.86
CA GLU A 159 0.76 -13.47 -5.47
C GLU A 159 0.91 -11.95 -5.20
N LEU A 160 1.87 -11.28 -5.84
CA LEU A 160 2.05 -9.82 -5.73
C LEU A 160 0.94 -9.02 -6.42
N ALA A 161 0.51 -9.45 -7.61
CA ALA A 161 -0.63 -8.84 -8.29
C ALA A 161 -1.94 -9.03 -7.50
N SER A 162 -2.11 -10.19 -6.85
CA SER A 162 -3.23 -10.40 -5.91
C SER A 162 -3.14 -9.45 -4.71
N ILE A 163 -1.91 -9.18 -4.24
CA ILE A 163 -1.65 -8.19 -3.20
C ILE A 163 -2.11 -6.80 -3.63
N ILE A 164 -1.70 -6.36 -4.82
CA ILE A 164 -2.08 -5.05 -5.33
C ILE A 164 -3.60 -4.94 -5.53
N ARG A 165 -4.25 -5.97 -6.08
CA ARG A 165 -5.70 -5.97 -6.32
C ARG A 165 -6.52 -5.78 -5.05
N ASP A 166 -6.23 -6.54 -4.00
CA ASP A 166 -7.04 -6.40 -2.78
C ASP A 166 -6.71 -5.10 -2.03
N GLU A 167 -5.49 -4.57 -2.16
CA GLU A 167 -5.09 -3.31 -1.53
C GLU A 167 -5.83 -2.11 -2.12
N LEU A 168 -5.94 -2.07 -3.45
CA LEU A 168 -6.62 -1.02 -4.19
C LEU A 168 -8.13 -1.28 -4.33
N ASN A 169 -8.59 -2.43 -3.86
CA ASN A 169 -9.96 -2.92 -4.09
C ASN A 169 -10.35 -2.89 -5.57
N VAL A 170 -9.44 -3.33 -6.46
CA VAL A 170 -9.68 -3.40 -7.91
C VAL A 170 -9.89 -4.84 -8.36
N LYS A 171 -10.76 -5.03 -9.36
CA LYS A 171 -11.14 -6.38 -9.85
C LYS A 171 -10.09 -7.03 -10.73
N ALA A 172 -9.38 -6.22 -11.50
CA ALA A 172 -8.32 -6.65 -12.39
C ALA A 172 -7.11 -5.74 -12.23
N PHE A 173 -5.93 -6.28 -12.50
CA PHE A 173 -4.68 -5.54 -12.52
C PHE A 173 -3.93 -5.94 -13.78
N GLU A 174 -3.55 -4.95 -14.58
CA GLU A 174 -2.87 -5.14 -15.85
C GLU A 174 -1.61 -4.26 -15.85
N VAL A 175 -0.48 -4.85 -16.23
CA VAL A 175 0.78 -4.11 -16.44
C VAL A 175 0.95 -3.89 -17.92
N ARG A 176 1.13 -2.63 -18.34
CA ARG A 176 1.39 -2.25 -19.74
C ARG A 176 2.78 -1.65 -19.90
N ASP A 177 3.37 -1.86 -21.07
CA ASP A 177 4.64 -1.25 -21.49
C ASP A 177 4.49 0.22 -21.91
N ASP A 178 3.28 0.68 -22.24
CA ASP A 178 3.01 2.07 -22.56
C ASP A 178 1.67 2.57 -21.98
N ALA A 179 1.56 3.90 -21.84
CA ALA A 179 0.38 4.58 -21.29
C ALA A 179 -0.61 5.01 -22.40
N LYS A 180 -0.51 4.47 -23.62
CA LYS A 180 -1.34 4.93 -24.73
C LYS A 180 -2.81 4.65 -24.46
N GLY A 181 -3.64 5.66 -24.72
CA GLY A 181 -5.10 5.58 -24.52
C GLY A 181 -5.55 5.72 -23.06
N LEU A 182 -4.63 5.66 -22.09
CA LEU A 182 -4.92 5.84 -20.66
C LEU A 182 -4.63 7.26 -20.19
N VAL A 183 -3.63 7.89 -20.80
CA VAL A 183 -3.13 9.20 -20.40
C VAL A 183 -3.09 10.13 -21.58
N ARG A 184 -3.59 11.35 -21.37
CA ARG A 184 -3.40 12.47 -22.26
C ARG A 184 -2.34 13.40 -21.67
N GLU A 185 -1.29 13.66 -22.43
CA GLU A 185 -0.33 14.69 -22.10
C GLU A 185 -0.97 16.06 -22.35
N THR A 186 -1.11 16.85 -21.29
CA THR A 186 -1.63 18.20 -21.31
C THR A 186 -0.48 19.15 -20.98
N VAL A 187 -0.08 19.96 -21.95
CA VAL A 187 0.96 20.96 -21.79
C VAL A 187 0.31 22.32 -21.53
N LYS A 188 0.63 22.93 -20.39
CA LYS A 188 0.16 24.27 -20.02
C LYS A 188 1.35 25.24 -20.06
N PRO A 189 1.17 26.49 -20.53
CA PRO A 189 2.27 27.46 -20.54
C PRO A 189 2.61 27.90 -19.10
N GLU A 190 3.91 27.98 -18.77
CA GLU A 190 4.36 28.66 -17.56
C GLU A 190 4.27 30.18 -17.79
N LEU A 191 3.20 30.79 -17.28
CA LEU A 191 2.85 32.17 -17.59
C LEU A 191 3.94 33.17 -17.16
N LYS A 192 4.68 32.87 -16.09
CA LYS A 192 5.77 33.75 -15.63
C LYS A 192 6.96 33.76 -16.58
N ALA A 193 7.26 32.61 -17.18
CA ALA A 193 8.37 32.46 -18.12
C ALA A 193 7.98 32.89 -19.54
N LEU A 194 6.78 32.50 -20.00
CA LEU A 194 6.32 32.75 -21.37
C LEU A 194 5.69 34.11 -21.60
N GLY A 195 5.15 34.76 -20.56
CA GLY A 195 4.53 36.08 -20.67
C GLY A 195 5.45 37.13 -21.32
N PRO A 196 6.69 37.31 -20.84
CA PRO A 196 7.65 38.26 -21.41
C PRO A 196 8.11 37.91 -22.84
N LYS A 197 8.16 36.61 -23.17
CA LYS A 197 8.72 36.11 -24.44
C LYS A 197 7.70 36.14 -25.59
N LEU A 198 6.47 35.73 -25.32
CA LEU A 198 5.42 35.58 -26.35
C LEU A 198 4.50 36.79 -26.45
N GLY A 199 4.33 37.58 -25.37
CA GLY A 199 3.51 38.79 -25.38
C GLY A 199 2.13 38.60 -26.04
N LYS A 200 1.95 39.17 -27.23
CA LYS A 200 0.70 39.11 -28.01
C LYS A 200 0.38 37.72 -28.59
N ASP A 201 1.37 36.86 -28.76
CA ASP A 201 1.21 35.51 -29.30
C ASP A 201 0.85 34.49 -28.20
N LEU A 202 0.92 34.87 -26.91
CA LEU A 202 0.62 33.99 -25.78
C LEU A 202 -0.78 33.36 -25.84
N PRO A 203 -1.86 34.09 -26.19
CA PRO A 203 -3.19 33.47 -26.31
C PRO A 203 -3.25 32.42 -27.43
N ARG A 204 -2.56 32.66 -28.55
CA ARG A 204 -2.50 31.73 -29.69
C ARG A 204 -1.76 30.45 -29.30
N VAL A 205 -0.59 30.59 -28.67
CA VAL A 205 0.20 29.46 -28.18
C VAL A 205 -0.55 28.69 -27.09
N ARG A 206 -1.20 29.38 -26.15
CA ARG A 206 -2.02 28.73 -25.11
C ARG A 206 -3.15 27.90 -25.69
N GLN A 207 -3.85 28.41 -26.70
CA GLN A 207 -4.92 27.66 -27.36
C GLN A 207 -4.37 26.43 -28.10
N ALA A 208 -3.28 26.60 -28.86
CA ALA A 208 -2.65 25.49 -29.57
C ALA A 208 -2.14 24.38 -28.61
N LEU A 209 -1.59 24.75 -27.46
CA LEU A 209 -1.20 23.82 -26.41
C LEU A 209 -2.42 23.08 -25.82
N ALA A 210 -3.53 23.79 -25.54
CA ALA A 210 -4.76 23.19 -25.04
C ALA A 210 -5.43 22.23 -26.07
N ASP A 211 -5.34 22.56 -27.35
CA ASP A 211 -5.83 21.72 -28.45
C ASP A 211 -4.93 20.49 -28.71
N GLY A 212 -3.76 20.39 -28.04
CA GLY A 212 -2.79 19.32 -28.26
C GLY A 212 -1.99 19.45 -29.56
N ARG A 213 -1.94 20.64 -30.17
CA ARG A 213 -1.26 20.90 -31.46
C ARG A 213 0.22 21.24 -31.26
N PHE A 214 0.95 20.37 -30.55
CA PHE A 214 2.37 20.51 -30.26
C PHE A 214 3.14 19.23 -30.57
N THR A 215 4.46 19.33 -30.71
CA THR A 215 5.36 18.19 -30.85
C THR A 215 6.54 18.32 -29.92
N THR A 216 7.02 17.21 -29.39
CA THR A 216 8.20 17.20 -28.50
C THR A 216 9.43 16.80 -29.31
N ARG A 217 10.47 17.63 -29.31
CA ARG A 217 11.78 17.36 -29.96
C ARG A 217 12.91 17.69 -29.00
N GLU A 218 13.77 16.72 -28.71
CA GLU A 218 14.95 16.89 -27.84
C GLU A 218 14.63 17.55 -26.49
N GLY A 219 13.48 17.21 -25.89
CA GLY A 219 13.03 17.78 -24.62
C GLY A 219 12.36 19.16 -24.72
N ASN A 220 12.31 19.77 -25.90
CA ASN A 220 11.60 21.04 -26.14
C ASN A 220 10.22 20.81 -26.75
N THR A 221 9.24 21.62 -26.35
CA THR A 221 7.90 21.63 -26.94
C THR A 221 7.85 22.62 -28.10
N VAL A 222 7.54 22.13 -29.30
CA VAL A 222 7.34 22.95 -30.51
C VAL A 222 5.85 23.13 -30.77
N VAL A 223 5.39 24.37 -30.79
CA VAL A 223 3.97 24.74 -30.99
C VAL A 223 3.87 26.04 -31.79
N GLU A 224 3.06 26.07 -32.84
CA GLU A 224 2.81 27.30 -33.65
C GLU A 224 4.11 27.99 -34.15
N GLY A 225 5.17 27.22 -34.41
CA GLY A 225 6.48 27.72 -34.84
C GLY A 225 7.40 28.20 -33.71
N PHE A 226 6.96 28.18 -32.46
CA PHE A 226 7.77 28.51 -31.28
C PHE A 226 8.38 27.26 -30.67
N THR A 227 9.64 27.38 -30.22
CA THR A 227 10.32 26.34 -29.44
C THR A 227 10.34 26.76 -27.97
N LEU A 228 9.72 25.94 -27.13
CA LEU A 228 9.58 26.15 -25.69
C LEU A 228 10.47 25.15 -24.95
N SER A 229 11.28 25.67 -24.04
CA SER A 229 12.15 24.87 -23.16
C SER A 229 11.34 24.21 -22.03
N PRO A 230 11.89 23.18 -21.36
CA PRO A 230 11.24 22.52 -20.23
C PRO A 230 10.82 23.46 -19.09
N ALA A 231 11.54 24.58 -18.91
CA ALA A 231 11.23 25.58 -17.88
C ALA A 231 10.07 26.53 -18.28
N GLU A 232 9.69 26.53 -19.56
CA GLU A 232 8.65 27.41 -20.10
C GLU A 232 7.29 26.72 -20.18
N VAL A 233 7.23 25.42 -19.95
CA VAL A 233 6.00 24.64 -20.03
C VAL A 233 5.80 23.76 -18.80
N LEU A 234 4.55 23.64 -18.38
CA LEU A 234 4.10 22.72 -17.35
C LEU A 234 3.46 21.51 -18.05
N VAL A 235 4.17 20.40 -18.07
CA VAL A 235 3.66 19.14 -18.62
C VAL A 235 2.91 18.41 -17.52
N SER A 236 1.59 18.29 -17.68
CA SER A 236 0.72 17.49 -16.83
C SER A 236 0.20 16.28 -17.61
N HIS A 237 -0.06 15.19 -16.91
CA HIS A 237 -0.63 13.98 -17.49
C HIS A 237 -2.02 13.82 -16.88
N GLU A 238 -3.08 13.95 -17.69
CA GLU A 238 -4.46 13.80 -17.26
C GLU A 238 -5.01 12.47 -17.81
N GLY A 239 -5.88 11.80 -17.05
CA GLY A 239 -6.52 10.58 -17.52
C GLY A 239 -7.46 10.83 -18.69
N THR A 240 -7.53 9.87 -19.62
CA THR A 240 -8.59 9.88 -20.64
C THR A 240 -9.95 9.62 -19.99
N ALA A 241 -11.04 9.84 -20.71
CA ALA A 241 -12.38 9.56 -20.18
C ALA A 241 -12.48 8.11 -19.66
N GLY A 242 -13.08 7.93 -18.48
CA GLY A 242 -13.16 6.65 -17.79
C GLY A 242 -11.89 6.26 -17.02
N HIS A 243 -10.85 7.10 -16.99
CA HIS A 243 -9.58 6.81 -16.31
C HIS A 243 -9.16 7.91 -15.34
N ALA A 244 -8.87 7.55 -14.10
CA ALA A 244 -8.16 8.39 -13.14
C ALA A 244 -6.67 8.04 -13.17
N VAL A 245 -5.79 9.04 -13.27
CA VAL A 245 -4.35 8.82 -13.45
C VAL A 245 -3.53 9.46 -12.35
N GLY A 246 -2.55 8.71 -11.84
CA GLY A 246 -1.54 9.18 -10.90
C GLY A 246 -0.14 8.92 -11.41
N ARG A 247 0.84 9.72 -11.00
CA ARG A 247 2.24 9.50 -11.33
C ARG A 247 3.09 9.68 -10.08
N ASP A 248 3.95 8.71 -9.81
CA ASP A 248 4.97 8.80 -8.76
C ASP A 248 6.23 8.04 -9.18
N ALA A 249 7.39 8.55 -8.76
CA ALA A 249 8.70 7.91 -8.89
C ALA A 249 9.07 7.29 -10.26
N GLY A 250 8.50 7.78 -11.38
CA GLY A 250 8.80 7.29 -12.73
C GLY A 250 7.72 6.41 -13.36
N ALA A 251 6.69 6.02 -12.61
CA ALA A 251 5.61 5.16 -13.12
C ALA A 251 4.24 5.84 -13.09
N ILE A 252 3.35 5.37 -13.96
CA ILE A 252 2.02 5.93 -14.21
C ILE A 252 0.95 4.91 -13.78
N ALA A 253 0.09 5.29 -12.85
CA ALA A 253 -1.10 4.53 -12.46
C ALA A 253 -2.30 4.99 -13.28
N ALA A 254 -3.11 4.07 -13.82
CA ALA A 254 -4.42 4.39 -14.37
C ALA A 254 -5.49 3.48 -13.74
N LEU A 255 -6.54 4.08 -13.18
CA LEU A 255 -7.69 3.40 -12.61
C LEU A 255 -8.90 3.61 -13.51
N VAL A 256 -9.52 2.52 -13.96
CA VAL A 256 -10.82 2.60 -14.65
C VAL A 256 -11.89 3.01 -13.64
N THR A 257 -12.58 4.11 -13.91
CA THR A 257 -13.59 4.71 -13.03
C THR A 257 -15.03 4.36 -13.43
N ASP A 258 -15.21 3.70 -14.57
CA ASP A 258 -16.54 3.30 -15.04
C ASP A 258 -17.16 2.27 -14.08
N THR A 259 -18.35 2.58 -13.57
CA THR A 259 -19.11 1.68 -12.70
C THR A 259 -19.96 0.74 -13.54
N THR A 260 -20.08 -0.50 -13.06
CA THR A 260 -21.03 -1.48 -13.60
C THR A 260 -22.13 -1.72 -12.56
N PRO A 261 -23.32 -2.19 -12.96
CA PRO A 261 -24.39 -2.51 -12.02
C PRO A 261 -23.97 -3.49 -10.91
N ASP A 262 -23.04 -4.42 -11.22
CA ASP A 262 -22.50 -5.34 -10.23
C ASP A 262 -21.57 -4.65 -9.22
N LEU A 263 -20.74 -3.70 -9.68
CA LEU A 263 -19.89 -2.89 -8.80
C LEU A 263 -20.74 -1.97 -7.90
N GLU A 264 -21.84 -1.43 -8.43
CA GLU A 264 -22.79 -0.61 -7.65
C GLU A 264 -23.47 -1.44 -6.55
N ALA A 265 -23.93 -2.65 -6.88
CA ALA A 265 -24.52 -3.56 -5.90
C ALA A 265 -23.53 -3.98 -4.81
N GLU A 266 -22.26 -4.22 -5.17
CA GLU A 266 -21.21 -4.56 -4.22
C GLU A 266 -20.80 -3.35 -3.34
N GLY A 267 -20.80 -2.14 -3.91
CA GLY A 267 -20.61 -0.89 -3.17
C GLY A 267 -21.70 -0.71 -2.11
N LEU A 268 -22.96 -0.90 -2.51
CA LEU A 268 -24.10 -0.86 -1.61
C LEU A 268 -24.01 -1.92 -0.50
N ALA A 269 -23.57 -3.14 -0.82
CA ALA A 269 -23.33 -4.18 0.18
C ALA A 269 -22.28 -3.75 1.22
N ARG A 270 -21.20 -3.07 0.83
CA ARG A 270 -20.19 -2.54 1.76
C ARG A 270 -20.76 -1.45 2.66
N GLU A 271 -21.57 -0.54 2.11
CA GLU A 271 -22.24 0.48 2.92
C GLU A 271 -23.22 -0.13 3.92
N LEU A 272 -23.96 -1.16 3.53
CA LEU A 272 -24.84 -1.91 4.42
C LEU A 272 -24.04 -2.59 5.54
N ALA A 273 -22.94 -3.26 5.23
CA ALA A 273 -22.06 -3.88 6.22
C ALA A 273 -21.53 -2.84 7.22
N HIS A 274 -21.14 -1.66 6.72
CA HIS A 274 -20.67 -0.56 7.57
C HIS A 274 -21.77 -0.06 8.50
N HIS A 275 -22.97 0.22 7.98
CA HIS A 275 -24.11 0.65 8.78
C HIS A 275 -24.52 -0.39 9.83
N ILE A 276 -24.59 -1.67 9.46
CA ILE A 276 -24.91 -2.75 10.40
C ILE A 276 -23.87 -2.80 11.53
N ASN A 277 -22.58 -2.72 11.21
CA ASN A 277 -21.52 -2.73 12.22
C ASN A 277 -21.56 -1.50 13.13
N THR A 278 -21.88 -0.33 12.60
CA THR A 278 -22.06 0.89 13.40
C THR A 278 -23.24 0.73 14.35
N MET A 279 -24.39 0.26 13.87
CA MET A 279 -25.57 -0.02 14.71
C MET A 279 -25.27 -1.04 15.80
N ARG A 280 -24.48 -2.08 15.50
CA ARG A 280 -24.04 -3.08 16.50
C ARG A 280 -23.26 -2.42 17.62
N ARG A 281 -22.27 -1.59 17.27
CA ARG A 281 -21.43 -0.90 18.25
C ARG A 281 -22.26 0.05 19.12
N GLU A 282 -23.18 0.79 18.52
CA GLU A 282 -24.07 1.72 19.23
C GLU A 282 -25.02 1.00 20.19
N ALA A 283 -25.46 -0.20 19.82
CA ALA A 283 -26.26 -1.07 20.68
C ALA A 283 -25.43 -1.81 21.75
N GLY A 284 -24.11 -1.62 21.79
CA GLY A 284 -23.21 -2.24 22.76
C GLY A 284 -22.90 -3.72 22.50
N PHE A 285 -23.13 -4.21 21.27
CA PHE A 285 -22.79 -5.58 20.90
C PHE A 285 -21.30 -5.73 20.61
N ASP A 286 -20.76 -6.89 20.97
CA ASP A 286 -19.45 -7.32 20.53
C ASP A 286 -19.50 -7.80 19.08
N ILE A 287 -18.34 -7.75 18.41
CA ILE A 287 -18.22 -8.18 17.01
C ILE A 287 -18.53 -9.68 16.83
N ALA A 288 -18.42 -10.48 17.89
CA ALA A 288 -18.69 -11.91 17.87
C ALA A 288 -20.17 -12.27 18.10
N ASP A 289 -21.00 -11.29 18.49
CA ASP A 289 -22.41 -11.54 18.81
C ASP A 289 -23.21 -11.90 17.55
N ARG A 290 -24.17 -12.82 17.70
CA ARG A 290 -25.12 -13.13 16.63
C ARG A 290 -26.32 -12.21 16.75
N ILE A 291 -26.65 -11.51 15.66
CA ILE A 291 -27.77 -10.57 15.62
C ILE A 291 -28.85 -11.07 14.66
N ALA A 292 -30.11 -10.75 14.95
CA ALA A 292 -31.22 -10.92 14.02
C ALA A 292 -31.47 -9.60 13.30
N LEU A 293 -31.17 -9.55 12.00
CA LEU A 293 -31.42 -8.38 11.16
C LEU A 293 -32.82 -8.47 10.55
N ARG A 294 -33.57 -7.35 10.59
CA ARG A 294 -34.80 -7.17 9.83
C ARG A 294 -34.62 -5.99 8.89
N TYR A 295 -35.04 -6.14 7.64
CA TYR A 295 -34.93 -5.13 6.60
C TYR A 295 -36.20 -5.10 5.76
N GLU A 296 -36.51 -3.95 5.16
CA GLU A 296 -37.63 -3.75 4.25
C GLU A 296 -37.20 -2.77 3.15
N GLY A 297 -37.74 -2.95 1.93
CA GLY A 297 -37.53 -2.04 0.81
C GLY A 297 -36.52 -2.54 -0.23
N ALA A 298 -36.11 -1.62 -1.11
CA ALA A 298 -35.31 -1.91 -2.31
C ALA A 298 -33.92 -2.53 -2.03
N LEU A 299 -33.43 -2.44 -0.79
CA LEU A 299 -32.16 -3.00 -0.34
C LEU A 299 -32.20 -4.53 -0.20
N GLY A 300 -33.40 -5.13 -0.17
CA GLY A 300 -33.58 -6.57 0.08
C GLY A 300 -32.85 -7.46 -0.92
N GLN A 301 -32.87 -7.12 -2.21
CA GLN A 301 -32.14 -7.90 -3.24
C GLN A 301 -30.63 -7.87 -3.04
N THR A 302 -30.07 -6.75 -2.56
CA THR A 302 -28.63 -6.64 -2.28
C THR A 302 -28.27 -7.43 -1.03
N ILE A 303 -29.10 -7.36 0.01
CA ILE A 303 -28.89 -8.13 1.24
C ILE A 303 -28.95 -9.63 0.97
N GLU A 304 -29.89 -10.09 0.16
CA GLU A 304 -30.00 -11.50 -0.22
C GLU A 304 -28.82 -11.95 -1.09
N ARG A 305 -28.44 -11.14 -2.08
CA ARG A 305 -27.31 -11.44 -2.98
C ARG A 305 -25.97 -11.52 -2.25
N PHE A 306 -25.78 -10.69 -1.22
CA PHE A 306 -24.53 -10.59 -0.45
C PHE A 306 -24.68 -11.07 1.00
N ALA A 307 -25.64 -11.97 1.26
CA ALA A 307 -25.94 -12.44 2.61
C ALA A 307 -24.72 -13.02 3.33
N ASP A 308 -23.91 -13.81 2.62
CA ASP A 308 -22.68 -14.42 3.17
C ASP A 308 -21.61 -13.38 3.53
N PHE A 309 -21.59 -12.23 2.86
CA PHE A 309 -20.68 -11.12 3.16
C PHE A 309 -21.15 -10.26 4.34
N LEU A 310 -22.47 -10.20 4.56
CA LEU A 310 -23.10 -9.37 5.60
C LEU A 310 -23.26 -10.07 6.96
N GLN A 311 -23.01 -11.38 7.03
CA GLN A 311 -23.03 -12.19 8.26
C GLN A 311 -21.83 -11.91 9.18
#